data_AF-A0A3D8S7Q3-F1
#
_entry.id   AF-A0A3D8S7Q3-F1
#
_cell.length_a   1.000
_cell.length_b   1.000
_cell.length_c   1.000
_cell.angle_alpha   90.00
_cell.angle_beta   90.00
_cell.angle_gamma   90.00
#
_symmetry.space_group_name_H-M   'P 1'
#
loop_
_entity.id
_entity.type
_entity.pdbx_description
1 polymer ?
#
loop_
_entity_poly.entity_id
_entity_poly.type
_entity_poly.pdbx_seq_one_letter_code
_entity_poly.pdbx_strand_id
1 'polypeptide(L)'
;MSQFSLSVLSYTPPTLPDQPIDIQASDFRSPHLPSIVAATSRLLFTISLPSARANDPLYPATHLQLTYTFEGTGEIFIPNVITSKDLIESSAEGETNLYNVQVPEGEIPRPKVNHGTTSTAEVSVYAWRREKLLGKWNVGQVKGLGIVGLKSEPIHILRQKAREHLRGEH
;
A
#
# COMPACT_ATOMS: atom_id res chain seq x y z
N MET A 1 -18.73 12.93 -23.93
CA MET A 1 -17.81 11.79 -23.76
C MET A 1 -18.18 11.10 -22.46
N SER A 2 -18.28 9.77 -22.41
CA SER A 2 -18.58 9.07 -21.16
C SER A 2 -17.42 9.27 -20.19
N GLN A 3 -17.72 9.89 -19.04
CA GLN A 3 -16.78 10.08 -17.94
C GLN A 3 -16.69 8.77 -17.16
N PHE A 4 -15.48 8.24 -16.97
CA PHE A 4 -15.29 7.10 -16.08
C PHE A 4 -15.56 7.57 -14.66
N SER A 5 -16.38 6.83 -13.92
CA SER A 5 -16.74 7.12 -12.54
C SER A 5 -16.59 5.87 -11.71
N LEU A 6 -16.06 6.04 -10.51
CA LEU A 6 -15.87 5.00 -9.52
C LEU A 6 -16.25 5.57 -8.15
N SER A 7 -16.95 4.77 -7.35
CA SER A 7 -17.21 5.08 -5.94
C SER A 7 -16.74 3.91 -5.08
N VAL A 8 -16.05 4.19 -3.98
CA VAL A 8 -15.64 3.17 -3.01
C VAL A 8 -16.74 3.07 -1.96
N LEU A 9 -17.31 1.88 -1.80
CA LEU A 9 -18.43 1.63 -0.89
C LEU A 9 -17.98 1.01 0.43
N SER A 10 -16.95 0.17 0.37
CA SER A 10 -16.41 -0.50 1.55
C SER A 10 -14.90 -0.65 1.42
N TYR A 11 -14.24 -0.72 2.57
CA TYR A 11 -12.81 -0.93 2.66
C TYR A 11 -12.51 -1.72 3.92
N THR A 12 -11.77 -2.82 3.78
CA THR A 12 -11.25 -3.63 4.87
C THR A 12 -9.72 -3.62 4.76
N PRO A 13 -9.01 -2.97 5.70
CA PRO A 13 -7.56 -2.95 5.68
C PRO A 13 -7.00 -4.36 5.91
N PRO A 14 -5.78 -4.63 5.43
CA PRO A 14 -5.10 -5.89 5.71
C PRO A 14 -4.73 -5.96 7.19
N THR A 15 -4.70 -7.18 7.71
CA THR A 15 -4.12 -7.51 9.00
C THR A 15 -2.60 -7.53 8.83
N LEU A 16 -1.89 -6.92 9.77
CA LEU A 16 -0.44 -6.92 9.79
C LEU A 16 0.04 -7.82 10.92
N PRO A 17 1.20 -8.49 10.77
CA PRO A 17 1.77 -9.25 11.87
C PRO A 17 2.10 -8.31 13.02
N ASP A 18 1.91 -8.79 14.26
CA ASP A 18 2.33 -8.06 15.45
C ASP A 18 3.81 -7.72 15.31
N GLN A 19 4.14 -6.43 15.48
CA GLN A 19 5.54 -6.04 15.59
C GLN A 19 6.04 -6.54 16.95
N PRO A 20 7.14 -7.31 17.00
CA PRO A 20 7.80 -7.59 18.27
C PRO A 20 8.14 -6.25 18.94
N ILE A 21 7.68 -6.09 20.19
CA ILE A 21 7.90 -4.87 20.99
C ILE A 21 9.39 -4.65 21.27
N ASP A 22 10.20 -5.69 21.15
CA ASP A 22 11.60 -5.76 21.59
C ASP A 22 12.58 -6.13 20.46
N ILE A 23 12.36 -5.67 19.22
CA ILE A 23 13.37 -5.88 18.17
C ILE A 23 14.60 -5.02 18.47
N GLN A 24 15.67 -5.65 18.96
CA GLN A 24 16.97 -5.03 19.12
C GLN A 24 17.62 -4.86 17.74
N ALA A 25 18.43 -3.82 17.57
CA ALA A 25 19.17 -3.59 16.32
C ALA A 25 20.04 -4.79 15.90
N SER A 26 20.43 -5.65 16.85
CA SER A 26 21.15 -6.91 16.65
C SER A 26 20.34 -8.01 15.98
N ASP A 27 19.01 -8.01 16.12
CA ASP A 27 18.15 -9.10 15.65
C ASP A 27 18.03 -9.12 14.12
N PHE A 28 18.22 -7.96 13.48
CA PHE A 28 18.27 -7.83 12.01
C PHE A 28 19.46 -8.51 11.35
N ARG A 29 20.48 -8.92 12.11
CA ARG A 29 21.64 -9.65 11.58
C ARG A 29 21.42 -11.16 11.52
N SER A 30 20.31 -11.66 12.08
CA SER A 30 20.07 -13.10 12.17
C SER A 30 19.34 -13.62 10.92
N PRO A 31 19.90 -14.59 10.17
CA PRO A 31 19.32 -15.10 8.93
C PRO A 31 18.09 -16.01 9.14
N HIS A 32 17.54 -16.09 10.35
CA HIS A 32 16.46 -17.01 10.73
C HIS A 32 15.21 -16.32 11.27
N LEU A 33 15.08 -15.00 11.11
CA LEU A 33 13.81 -14.35 11.43
C LEU A 33 12.74 -14.81 10.43
N PRO A 34 11.58 -15.33 10.90
CA PRO A 34 10.44 -15.56 10.03
C PRO A 34 10.11 -14.24 9.36
N SER A 35 9.94 -14.25 8.04
CA SER A 35 9.67 -13.08 7.21
C SER A 35 8.62 -12.17 7.84
N ILE A 36 9.05 -11.17 8.63
CA ILE A 36 8.24 -10.07 9.20
C ILE A 36 7.82 -9.14 8.04
N VAL A 37 7.69 -9.65 6.82
CA VAL A 37 7.71 -8.85 5.60
C VAL A 37 6.33 -8.71 4.99
N ALA A 38 5.48 -9.75 5.06
CA ALA A 38 4.15 -9.74 4.44
C ALA A 38 3.03 -9.34 5.42
N ALA A 39 1.96 -8.78 4.90
CA ALA A 39 0.68 -8.73 5.60
C ALA A 39 0.20 -10.16 5.92
N THR A 40 -0.65 -10.33 6.94
CA THR A 40 -1.23 -11.62 7.33
C THR A 40 -2.66 -11.81 6.82
N SER A 41 -3.22 -10.78 6.17
CA SER A 41 -4.46 -10.90 5.42
C SER A 41 -4.49 -9.94 4.22
N ARG A 42 -5.42 -10.22 3.30
CA ARG A 42 -5.65 -9.46 2.07
C ARG A 42 -6.26 -8.09 2.39
N LEU A 43 -5.96 -7.09 1.55
CA LEU A 43 -6.74 -5.86 1.53
C LEU A 43 -7.96 -6.08 0.63
N LEU A 44 -9.14 -5.70 1.12
CA LEU A 44 -10.40 -5.85 0.40
C LEU A 44 -11.10 -4.50 0.28
N PHE A 45 -11.70 -4.22 -0.87
CA PHE A 45 -12.58 -3.08 -1.04
C PHE A 45 -13.65 -3.34 -2.08
N THR A 46 -14.81 -2.73 -1.88
CA THR A 46 -15.93 -2.80 -2.84
C THR A 46 -16.03 -1.47 -3.58
N ILE A 47 -16.13 -1.56 -4.90
CA ILE A 47 -16.33 -0.41 -5.78
C ILE A 47 -17.67 -0.51 -6.52
N SER A 48 -18.32 0.63 -6.69
CA SER A 48 -19.40 0.81 -7.65
C SER A 48 -18.83 1.40 -8.94
N LEU A 49 -19.18 0.79 -10.07
CA LEU A 49 -18.79 1.23 -11.41
C LEU A 49 -20.05 1.58 -12.23
N PRO A 50 -20.60 2.80 -12.13
CA PRO A 50 -21.82 3.18 -12.84
C PRO A 50 -21.70 3.08 -14.37
N SER A 51 -20.49 3.16 -14.92
CA SER A 51 -20.22 3.06 -16.36
C SER A 51 -19.92 1.63 -16.83
N ALA A 52 -20.01 0.63 -15.94
CA ALA A 52 -19.73 -0.76 -16.27
C ALA A 52 -20.64 -1.28 -17.37
N ARG A 53 -20.08 -2.14 -18.22
CA ARG A 53 -20.79 -2.83 -19.29
C ARG A 53 -20.72 -4.33 -19.04
N ALA A 54 -21.74 -5.07 -19.49
CA ALA A 54 -21.84 -6.52 -19.29
C ALA A 54 -20.58 -7.31 -19.69
N ASN A 55 -19.87 -6.88 -20.74
CA ASN A 55 -18.65 -7.54 -21.24
C ASN A 55 -17.36 -6.79 -20.87
N ASP A 56 -17.47 -5.58 -20.30
CA ASP A 56 -16.34 -4.75 -19.95
C ASP A 56 -16.69 -3.83 -18.76
N PRO A 57 -16.58 -4.37 -17.52
CA PRO A 57 -16.89 -3.62 -16.30
C PRO A 57 -16.10 -2.33 -16.13
N LEU A 58 -14.87 -2.27 -16.65
CA LEU A 58 -13.99 -1.11 -16.49
C LEU A 58 -14.18 -0.04 -17.55
N TYR A 59 -15.03 -0.24 -18.56
CA TYR A 59 -15.17 0.74 -19.63
C TYR A 59 -15.49 2.16 -19.11
N PRO A 60 -14.83 3.24 -19.60
CA PRO A 60 -13.79 3.28 -20.65
C PRO A 60 -12.33 3.11 -20.17
N ALA A 61 -12.10 2.82 -18.88
CA ALA A 61 -10.78 2.44 -18.39
C ALA A 61 -10.37 1.07 -18.96
N THR A 62 -9.07 0.89 -19.15
CA THR A 62 -8.45 -0.37 -19.52
C THR A 62 -8.00 -1.17 -18.31
N HIS A 63 -7.63 -0.49 -17.23
CA HIS A 63 -7.21 -1.08 -15.97
C HIS A 63 -7.30 -0.04 -14.85
N LEU A 64 -7.29 -0.54 -13.63
CA LEU A 64 -7.09 0.22 -12.41
C LEU A 64 -5.69 -0.07 -11.88
N GLN A 65 -5.08 0.89 -11.20
CA GLN A 65 -3.78 0.73 -10.57
C GLN A 65 -3.82 1.21 -9.13
N LEU A 66 -3.38 0.34 -8.22
CA LEU A 66 -3.35 0.64 -6.80
C LEU A 66 -2.06 1.38 -6.44
N THR A 67 -2.17 2.30 -5.49
CA THR A 67 -1.07 3.11 -4.99
C THR A 67 -1.14 3.25 -3.48
N TYR A 68 0.04 3.33 -2.86
CA TYR A 68 0.21 3.57 -1.43
C TYR A 68 1.05 4.83 -1.26
N THR A 69 0.45 5.88 -0.70
CA THR A 69 1.14 7.14 -0.42
C THR A 69 1.56 7.16 1.04
N PHE A 70 2.87 7.24 1.27
CA PHE A 70 3.46 7.33 2.61
C PHE A 70 3.94 8.75 2.87
N GLU A 71 3.66 9.26 4.06
CA GLU A 71 4.16 10.57 4.49
C GLU A 71 5.69 10.61 4.43
N GLY A 72 6.24 11.62 3.73
CA GLY A 72 7.67 11.84 3.59
C GLY A 72 8.45 10.85 2.71
N THR A 73 7.83 9.75 2.24
CA THR A 73 8.49 8.76 1.36
C THR A 73 7.96 8.81 -0.07
N GLY A 74 6.74 9.32 -0.27
CA GLY A 74 6.11 9.46 -1.58
C GLY A 74 5.13 8.32 -1.90
N GLU A 75 4.77 8.21 -3.17
CA GLU A 75 3.77 7.28 -3.68
C GLU A 75 4.43 6.03 -4.28
N ILE A 76 3.93 4.86 -3.89
CA ILE A 76 4.37 3.55 -4.38
C ILE A 76 3.25 2.97 -5.23
N PHE A 77 3.54 2.72 -6.51
CA PHE A 77 2.62 2.05 -7.44
C PHE A 77 2.77 0.53 -7.35
N ILE A 78 1.66 -0.18 -7.26
CA ILE A 78 1.66 -1.64 -7.33
C ILE A 78 1.82 -2.04 -8.80
N PRO A 79 2.78 -2.93 -9.12
CA PRO A 79 3.05 -3.32 -10.50
C PRO A 79 1.90 -4.13 -11.11
N ASN A 80 1.19 -4.90 -10.28
CA ASN A 80 0.04 -5.68 -10.71
C ASN A 80 -1.17 -4.77 -10.84
N VAL A 81 -1.58 -4.53 -12.09
CA VAL A 81 -2.77 -3.74 -12.41
C VAL A 81 -4.02 -4.59 -12.22
N ILE A 82 -5.10 -3.95 -11.77
CA ILE A 82 -6.41 -4.58 -11.62
C ILE A 82 -7.15 -4.43 -12.94
N THR A 83 -7.45 -5.55 -13.57
CA THR A 83 -8.18 -5.63 -14.84
C THR A 83 -9.62 -6.09 -14.59
N SER A 84 -10.44 -6.09 -15.64
CA SER A 84 -11.82 -6.60 -15.57
C SER A 84 -11.93 -8.04 -15.08
N LYS A 85 -10.86 -8.84 -15.17
CA LYS A 85 -10.82 -10.24 -14.68
C LYS A 85 -10.63 -10.35 -13.18
N ASP A 86 -10.07 -9.31 -12.56
CA ASP A 86 -9.77 -9.27 -11.12
C ASP A 86 -10.96 -8.73 -10.32
N LEU A 87 -12.00 -8.25 -11.02
CA LEU A 87 -13.25 -7.77 -10.44
C LEU A 87 -14.20 -8.93 -10.18
N ILE A 88 -14.59 -9.10 -8.92
CA ILE A 88 -15.55 -10.12 -8.51
C ILE A 88 -16.91 -9.44 -8.34
N GLU A 89 -17.91 -9.79 -9.16
CA GLU A 89 -19.26 -9.24 -9.04
C GLU A 89 -19.83 -9.47 -7.64
N SER A 90 -20.36 -8.40 -7.06
CA SER A 90 -20.96 -8.40 -5.72
C SER A 90 -22.44 -8.09 -5.86
N SER A 91 -23.30 -9.09 -5.65
CA SER A 91 -24.75 -8.88 -5.65
C SER A 91 -25.19 -8.40 -4.26
N ALA A 92 -25.21 -7.09 -4.03
CA ALA A 92 -25.94 -6.50 -2.90
C ALA A 92 -27.37 -6.18 -3.37
N GLU A 93 -28.37 -6.45 -2.53
CA GLU A 93 -29.77 -6.22 -2.88
C GLU A 93 -30.00 -4.76 -3.31
N GLY A 94 -30.39 -4.55 -4.57
CA GLY A 94 -30.77 -3.24 -5.11
C GLY A 94 -29.65 -2.44 -5.79
N GLU A 95 -28.38 -2.86 -5.72
CA GLU A 95 -27.27 -2.18 -6.37
C GLU A 95 -26.73 -2.99 -7.55
N THR A 96 -26.65 -2.35 -8.72
CA THR A 96 -26.05 -2.92 -9.93
C THR A 96 -24.62 -2.40 -10.11
N ASN A 97 -23.76 -3.19 -10.74
CA ASN A 97 -22.36 -2.86 -11.03
C ASN A 97 -21.46 -2.66 -9.79
N LEU A 98 -21.65 -3.51 -8.79
CA LEU A 98 -20.74 -3.60 -7.65
C LEU A 98 -19.71 -4.70 -7.86
N TYR A 99 -18.47 -4.38 -7.51
CA TYR A 99 -17.35 -5.29 -7.66
C TYR A 99 -16.47 -5.28 -6.41
N ASN A 100 -16.08 -6.46 -5.97
CA ASN A 100 -15.08 -6.65 -4.93
C ASN A 100 -13.71 -6.79 -5.57
N VAL A 101 -12.75 -6.08 -4.99
CA VAL A 101 -11.33 -6.15 -5.35
C VAL A 101 -10.56 -6.72 -4.18
N GLN A 102 -9.67 -7.66 -4.47
CA GLN A 102 -8.80 -8.28 -3.46
C GLN A 102 -7.35 -8.05 -3.84
N VAL A 103 -6.58 -7.53 -2.89
CA VAL A 103 -5.13 -7.35 -3.04
C VAL A 103 -4.43 -8.38 -2.17
N PRO A 104 -3.67 -9.31 -2.77
CA PRO A 104 -2.94 -10.33 -2.03
C PRO A 104 -1.94 -9.74 -1.04
N GLU A 105 -1.70 -10.46 0.06
CA GLU A 105 -0.76 -10.08 1.12
C GLU A 105 0.65 -9.73 0.62
N GLY A 106 1.13 -10.46 -0.40
CA GLY A 106 2.47 -10.27 -0.98
C GLY A 106 2.61 -9.01 -1.85
N GLU A 107 1.50 -8.36 -2.21
CA GLU A 107 1.51 -7.13 -3.03
C GLU A 107 1.45 -5.86 -2.18
N ILE A 108 1.22 -6.00 -0.88
CA ILE A 108 1.06 -4.87 0.04
C ILE A 108 2.46 -4.36 0.44
N PRO A 109 2.82 -3.11 0.08
CA PRO A 109 4.16 -2.62 0.25
C PRO A 109 4.43 -2.33 1.72
N ARG A 110 5.61 -2.77 2.19
CA ARG A 110 6.04 -2.60 3.57
C ARG A 110 7.38 -1.84 3.61
N PRO A 111 7.36 -0.50 3.59
CA PRO A 111 8.59 0.28 3.55
C PRO A 111 9.39 0.14 4.86
N LYS A 112 10.71 0.31 4.75
CA LYS A 112 11.61 0.37 5.90
C LYS A 112 11.43 1.72 6.62
N VAL A 113 11.09 1.66 7.90
CA VAL A 113 10.87 2.83 8.75
C VAL A 113 11.85 2.83 9.93
N ASN A 114 12.07 4.00 10.53
CA ASN A 114 12.94 4.12 11.70
C ASN A 114 12.41 3.28 12.86
N HIS A 115 13.30 2.85 13.75
CA HIS A 115 12.92 2.13 14.97
C HIS A 115 11.88 2.90 15.78
N GLY A 116 10.84 2.21 16.24
CA GLY A 116 9.72 2.79 16.99
C GLY A 116 8.71 3.60 16.16
N THR A 117 8.88 3.70 14.84
CA THR A 117 7.92 4.38 13.96
C THR A 117 7.11 3.38 13.15
N THR A 118 5.81 3.60 13.01
CA THR A 118 4.98 2.95 12.00
C THR A 118 4.55 3.99 10.98
N SER A 119 4.51 3.64 9.70
CA SER A 119 3.98 4.54 8.67
C SER A 119 2.55 4.17 8.33
N THR A 120 1.69 5.19 8.33
CA THR A 120 0.35 5.12 7.75
C THR A 120 0.47 5.39 6.25
N ALA A 121 -0.19 4.56 5.43
CA ALA A 121 -0.28 4.76 4.00
C ALA A 121 -1.71 5.12 3.60
N GLU A 122 -1.85 6.13 2.76
CA GLU A 122 -3.09 6.39 2.05
C GLU A 122 -3.17 5.47 0.81
N VAL A 123 -4.26 4.73 0.68
CA VAL A 123 -4.49 3.82 -0.45
C VAL A 123 -5.37 4.52 -1.47
N SER A 124 -4.88 4.64 -2.69
CA SER A 124 -5.61 5.24 -3.81
C SER A 124 -5.64 4.31 -5.01
N VAL A 125 -6.73 4.39 -5.78
CA VAL A 125 -6.90 3.70 -7.05
C VAL A 125 -6.92 4.73 -8.18
N TYR A 126 -6.11 4.48 -9.19
CA TYR A 126 -6.05 5.24 -10.42
C TYR A 126 -6.73 4.47 -11.53
N ALA A 127 -7.58 5.13 -12.31
CA ALA A 127 -8.16 4.52 -13.51
C ALA A 127 -7.44 5.01 -14.75
N TRP A 128 -6.98 4.08 -15.59
CA TRP A 128 -6.19 4.38 -16.77
C TRP A 128 -6.87 3.92 -18.03
N ARG A 129 -6.73 4.69 -19.11
CA ARG A 129 -7.04 4.27 -20.48
C ARG A 129 -5.76 4.33 -21.29
N ARG A 130 -5.10 3.18 -21.46
CA ARG A 130 -3.72 3.12 -21.98
C ARG A 130 -2.83 4.01 -21.11
N GLU A 131 -2.24 5.06 -21.68
CA GLU A 131 -1.36 6.01 -20.99
C GLU A 131 -2.11 7.23 -20.43
N LYS A 132 -3.42 7.32 -20.65
CA LYS A 132 -4.22 8.46 -20.19
C LYS A 132 -4.86 8.17 -18.84
N LEU A 133 -4.53 8.98 -17.84
CA LEU A 133 -5.22 9.00 -16.56
C LEU A 133 -6.67 9.49 -16.73
N LEU A 134 -7.62 8.72 -16.24
CA LEU A 134 -9.04 9.07 -16.21
C LEU A 134 -9.48 9.65 -14.88
N GLY A 135 -8.84 9.23 -13.77
CA GLY A 135 -9.10 9.76 -12.44
C GLY A 135 -8.38 9.01 -11.33
N LYS A 136 -8.48 9.54 -10.12
CA LYS A 136 -7.91 9.01 -8.88
C LYS A 136 -8.99 9.03 -7.80
N TRP A 137 -9.10 7.94 -7.04
CA TRP A 137 -10.03 7.82 -5.92
C TRP A 137 -9.31 7.30 -4.69
N ASN A 138 -9.56 7.94 -3.55
CA ASN A 138 -9.13 7.42 -2.26
C ASN A 138 -9.96 6.19 -1.90
N VAL A 139 -9.29 5.10 -1.54
CA VAL A 139 -9.91 3.86 -1.08
C VAL A 139 -9.98 3.80 0.44
N GLY A 140 -8.90 4.22 1.10
CA GLY A 140 -8.79 4.18 2.55
C GLY A 140 -7.36 4.39 3.02
N GLN A 141 -7.07 3.88 4.21
CA GLN A 141 -5.74 3.98 4.82
C GLN A 141 -5.33 2.64 5.43
N VAL A 142 -4.04 2.33 5.37
CA VAL A 142 -3.45 1.21 6.12
C VAL A 142 -2.49 1.79 7.14
N LYS A 143 -2.74 1.50 8.42
CA LYS A 143 -1.84 1.87 9.52
C LYS A 143 -0.86 0.72 9.77
N GLY A 144 0.35 1.02 10.21
CA GLY A 144 1.29 -0.03 10.65
C GLY A 144 2.15 -0.68 9.55
N LEU A 145 2.16 -0.18 8.30
CA LEU A 145 2.86 -0.82 7.18
C LEU A 145 4.40 -0.73 7.27
N GLY A 146 4.93 0.06 8.18
CA GLY A 146 6.37 0.16 8.38
C GLY A 146 6.96 -1.12 8.96
N ILE A 147 8.02 -1.67 8.37
CA ILE A 147 8.85 -2.67 9.03
C ILE A 147 10.00 -1.92 9.68
N VAL A 148 10.18 -2.15 10.99
CA VAL A 148 11.34 -1.63 11.72
C VAL A 148 12.58 -2.06 10.95
N GLY A 149 13.37 -1.09 10.50
CA GLY A 149 14.64 -1.34 9.86
C GLY A 149 15.56 -0.19 10.20
N LEU A 150 16.85 -0.47 10.35
CA LEU A 150 17.86 0.58 10.38
C LEU A 150 17.78 1.32 9.03
N LYS A 151 17.07 2.45 8.94
CA LYS A 151 17.56 3.51 8.06
C LYS A 151 18.93 3.82 8.64
N SER A 152 19.98 3.37 7.99
CA SER A 152 21.34 3.76 8.33
C SER A 152 21.32 5.27 8.51
N GLU A 153 21.74 5.74 9.69
CA GLU A 153 21.93 7.18 9.90
C GLU A 153 22.73 7.70 8.70
N PRO A 154 22.26 8.78 8.04
CA PRO A 154 22.95 9.25 6.87
C PRO A 154 24.41 9.56 7.26
N ILE A 155 25.37 9.15 6.41
CA ILE A 155 26.81 9.06 6.73
C ILE A 155 27.35 10.34 7.37
N HIS A 156 26.77 11.50 7.06
CA HIS A 156 27.16 12.78 7.66
C HIS A 156 26.89 12.85 9.18
N ILE A 157 25.78 12.28 9.69
CA ILE A 157 25.47 12.22 11.13
C ILE A 157 26.43 11.27 11.84
N LEU A 158 26.73 10.11 11.23
CA LEU A 158 27.72 9.16 11.77
C LEU A 158 29.11 9.79 11.84
N ARG A 159 29.52 10.54 10.81
CA ARG A 159 30.80 11.28 10.80
C ARG A 159 30.85 12.40 11.82
N GLN A 160 29.72 13.08 12.07
CA GLN A 160 29.65 14.15 13.05
C GLN A 160 29.75 13.62 14.47
N LYS A 161 29.00 12.55 14.81
CA LYS A 161 29.11 11.86 16.10
C LYS A 161 30.52 11.29 16.34
N ALA A 162 31.15 10.69 15.32
CA ALA A 162 32.53 10.21 15.45
C ALA A 162 33.55 11.33 15.73
N ARG A 163 33.34 12.52 15.15
CA ARG A 163 34.20 13.69 15.38
C ARG A 163 33.99 14.31 16.77
N GLU A 164 32.74 14.32 17.25
CA GLU A 164 32.41 14.81 18.58
C GLU A 164 32.92 13.86 19.67
N HIS A 165 32.86 12.55 19.45
CA HIS A 165 33.36 11.56 20.39
C HIS A 165 34.89 11.63 20.58
N LEU A 166 35.64 11.86 19.49
CA LEU A 166 37.10 12.06 19.53
C LEU A 166 37.52 13.40 20.17
N ARG A 167 36.59 14.35 20.36
CA ARG A 167 36.85 15.64 21.00
C ARG A 167 36.58 15.66 22.50
N GLY A 168 35.94 14.63 23.05
CA GLY A 168 35.60 14.52 24.47
C GLY A 168 36.61 13.73 25.31
N GLU A 169 37.67 13.17 24.72
CA GLU A 169 38.70 12.37 25.41
C GLU A 169 40.01 13.14 25.67
N HIS A 170 39.95 14.46 25.85
CA HIS A 170 41.08 15.30 26.23
C HIS A 170 40.79 16.15 27.48
#